data_AF-A0A1G7NPC2-F1
#
_entry.id   AF-A0A1G7NPC2-F1
#
_cell.length_a   1.000
_cell.length_b   1.000
_cell.length_c   1.000
_cell.angle_alpha   90.00
_cell.angle_beta   90.00
_cell.angle_gamma   90.00
#
_symmetry.space_group_name_H-M   'P 1'
#
loop_
_entity.id
_entity.type
_entity.pdbx_description
1 polymer ?
#
loop_
_entity_poly.entity_id
_entity_poly.type
_entity_poly.pdbx_seq_one_letter_code
_entity_poly.pdbx_strand_id
1 'polypeptide(L)'
;MTITSEVVNETDERFRRLEARLVREHGEVPPSLVHEWTERARARFGGARVQEYVPLLVARAVRASARAFRADVPEVTGTVLTGWARNTARRLLAAELPRRWAHTAGVARRAGHIARVLPAGERELLVAAAWLHDIGYASEITDTGLHSLDGARYLRRAGVSERICSLVAHHSGAAAVAEIVGLADGLAEFGDDRSRLRDALWYADMSTGPDGAPTTVQGRLAEIRQRRGPEDPVVRALAVNGADRLAAVRRTHRLLRRSS
;
A
#
# COMPACT_ATOMS: atom_id res chain seq x y z
N MET A 1 -37.98 15.15 14.31
CA MET A 1 -37.17 13.97 13.96
C MET A 1 -35.72 14.41 13.86
N THR A 2 -35.17 14.93 14.96
CA THR A 2 -33.95 15.77 14.97
C THR A 2 -32.94 15.33 16.04
N ILE A 3 -33.44 14.68 17.10
CA ILE A 3 -32.67 14.27 18.28
C ILE A 3 -31.72 13.10 17.93
N THR A 4 -32.13 12.16 17.08
CA THR A 4 -31.32 11.00 16.71
C THR A 4 -30.11 11.37 15.84
N SER A 5 -30.24 12.36 14.95
CA SER A 5 -29.14 12.82 14.10
C SER A 5 -28.10 13.63 14.85
N GLU A 6 -28.50 14.45 15.83
CA GLU A 6 -27.58 15.22 16.68
C GLU A 6 -26.73 14.30 17.58
N VAL A 7 -27.35 13.29 18.20
CA VAL A 7 -26.66 12.34 19.09
C VAL A 7 -25.65 11.47 18.32
N VAL A 8 -25.96 11.07 17.09
CA VAL A 8 -25.02 10.32 16.23
C VAL A 8 -23.84 11.20 15.83
N ASN A 9 -24.09 12.47 15.47
CA ASN A 9 -23.05 13.41 15.07
C ASN A 9 -22.09 13.77 16.22
N GLU A 10 -22.64 13.98 17.42
CA GLU A 10 -21.85 14.25 18.63
C GLU A 10 -21.00 13.04 19.06
N THR A 11 -21.53 11.82 18.89
CA THR A 11 -20.80 10.58 19.14
C THR A 11 -19.65 10.40 18.16
N ASP A 12 -19.88 10.63 16.86
CA ASP A 12 -18.84 10.57 15.84
C ASP A 12 -17.73 11.60 16.07
N GLU A 13 -18.09 12.82 16.44
CA GLU A 13 -17.11 13.86 16.74
C GLU A 13 -16.27 13.52 17.98
N ARG A 14 -16.90 12.92 19.00
CA ARG A 14 -16.20 12.42 20.20
C ARG A 14 -15.18 11.32 19.86
N PHE A 15 -15.51 10.41 18.94
CA PHE A 15 -14.56 9.39 18.48
C PHE A 15 -13.44 9.97 17.62
N ARG A 16 -13.71 10.94 16.74
CA ARG A 16 -12.65 11.65 15.98
C ARG A 16 -11.66 12.35 16.90
N ARG A 17 -12.15 13.04 17.94
CA ARG A 17 -11.30 13.70 18.95
C ARG A 17 -10.47 12.68 19.74
N LEU A 18 -11.07 11.54 20.08
CA LEU A 18 -10.38 10.44 20.75
C LEU A 18 -9.26 9.86 19.90
N GLU A 19 -9.55 9.55 18.63
CA GLU A 19 -8.59 8.99 17.69
C GLU A 19 -7.40 9.94 17.47
N ALA A 20 -7.68 11.23 17.19
CA ALA A 20 -6.62 12.23 17.04
C ALA A 20 -5.71 12.33 18.28
N ARG A 21 -6.27 12.14 19.48
CA ARG A 21 -5.47 12.07 20.71
C ARG A 21 -4.62 10.80 20.79
N LEU A 22 -5.19 9.64 20.44
CA LEU A 22 -4.47 8.35 20.45
C LEU A 22 -3.34 8.33 19.43
N VAL A 23 -3.53 8.96 18.26
CA VAL A 23 -2.47 9.15 17.24
C VAL A 23 -1.31 9.97 17.82
N ARG A 24 -1.59 11.06 18.54
CA ARG A 24 -0.55 11.86 19.20
C ARG A 24 0.13 11.10 20.35
N GLU A 25 -0.63 10.31 21.11
CA GLU A 25 -0.13 9.50 22.23
C GLU A 25 0.83 8.39 21.77
N HIS A 26 0.63 7.88 20.54
CA HIS A 26 1.39 6.78 19.96
C HIS A 26 2.08 7.20 18.65
N GLY A 27 2.88 8.27 18.68
CA GLY A 27 3.54 8.82 17.48
C GLY A 27 4.52 7.89 16.74
N GLU A 28 4.89 6.76 17.35
CA GLU A 28 5.69 5.70 16.72
C GLU A 28 4.84 4.68 15.95
N VAL A 29 3.53 4.69 16.18
CA VAL A 29 2.55 3.82 15.50
C VAL A 29 1.96 4.62 14.33
N PRO A 30 1.91 4.03 13.11
CA PRO A 30 1.23 4.68 11.98
C PRO A 30 -0.21 5.08 12.35
N PRO A 31 -0.66 6.31 12.03
CA PRO A 31 -2.02 6.77 12.33
C PRO A 31 -3.12 5.85 11.78
N SER A 32 -2.88 5.23 10.62
CA SER A 32 -3.76 4.24 9.99
C SER A 32 -4.06 3.03 10.87
N LEU A 33 -3.06 2.59 11.63
CA LEU A 33 -3.17 1.43 12.51
C LEU A 33 -3.88 1.81 13.81
N VAL A 34 -3.66 3.04 14.29
CA VAL A 34 -4.45 3.61 15.38
C VAL A 34 -5.92 3.75 14.97
N HIS A 35 -6.19 4.20 13.74
CA HIS A 35 -7.54 4.25 13.16
C HIS A 35 -8.18 2.86 13.11
N GLU A 36 -7.47 1.87 12.54
CA GLU A 36 -7.97 0.50 12.44
C GLU A 36 -8.29 -0.11 13.82
N TRP A 37 -7.40 0.08 14.81
CA TRP A 37 -7.66 -0.38 16.18
C TRP A 37 -8.83 0.35 16.82
N THR A 38 -9.00 1.64 16.52
CA THR A 38 -10.12 2.45 17.00
C THR A 38 -11.43 1.93 16.43
N GLU A 39 -11.52 1.73 15.11
CA GLU A 39 -12.72 1.21 14.44
C GLU A 39 -13.04 -0.23 14.87
N ARG A 40 -12.03 -1.10 14.99
CA ARG A 40 -12.21 -2.47 15.47
C ARG A 40 -12.71 -2.50 16.92
N ALA A 41 -12.15 -1.65 17.79
CA ALA A 41 -12.61 -1.56 19.17
C ALA A 41 -14.01 -0.93 19.27
N ARG A 42 -14.31 0.06 18.43
CA ARG A 42 -15.63 0.68 18.35
C ARG A 42 -16.69 -0.32 17.92
N ALA A 43 -16.43 -1.13 16.89
CA ALA A 43 -17.31 -2.21 16.47
C ALA A 43 -17.53 -3.24 17.59
N ARG A 44 -16.47 -3.59 18.33
CA ARG A 44 -16.55 -4.52 19.47
C ARG A 44 -17.43 -4.01 20.61
N PHE A 45 -17.39 -2.71 20.90
CA PHE A 45 -18.10 -2.11 22.03
C PHE A 45 -19.40 -1.39 21.64
N GLY A 46 -19.76 -1.34 20.36
CA GLY A 46 -20.94 -0.62 19.86
C GLY A 46 -22.27 -1.09 20.47
N GLY A 47 -22.35 -2.36 20.88
CA GLY A 47 -23.53 -2.94 21.56
C GLY A 47 -23.57 -2.77 23.08
N ALA A 48 -22.66 -1.98 23.69
CA ALA A 48 -22.62 -1.82 25.15
C ALA A 48 -23.88 -1.12 25.70
N ARG A 49 -24.40 -1.62 26.84
CA ARG A 49 -25.57 -1.03 27.52
C ARG A 49 -25.36 0.41 27.99
N VAL A 50 -24.12 0.80 28.27
CA VAL A 50 -23.77 2.15 28.74
C VAL A 50 -22.79 2.79 27.75
N GLN A 51 -23.32 3.65 26.89
CA GLN A 51 -22.58 4.28 25.79
C GLN A 51 -21.52 5.28 26.28
N GLU A 52 -21.70 5.85 27.47
CA GLU A 52 -20.79 6.84 28.06
C GLU A 52 -19.36 6.33 28.27
N TYR A 53 -19.19 5.04 28.55
CA TYR A 53 -17.90 4.41 28.81
C TYR A 53 -17.21 3.85 27.56
N VAL A 54 -17.92 3.76 26.42
CA VAL A 54 -17.39 3.17 25.18
C VAL A 54 -16.09 3.85 24.72
N PRO A 55 -15.97 5.20 24.73
CA PRO A 55 -14.71 5.86 24.38
C PRO A 55 -13.52 5.47 25.27
N LEU A 56 -13.77 5.21 26.56
CA LEU A 56 -12.71 4.77 27.48
C LEU A 56 -12.27 3.33 27.20
N LEU A 57 -13.24 2.45 26.88
CA LEU A 57 -12.95 1.06 26.51
C LEU A 57 -12.20 0.97 25.17
N VAL A 58 -12.59 1.79 24.19
CA VAL A 58 -11.88 1.93 22.91
C VAL A 58 -10.45 2.43 23.16
N ALA A 59 -10.26 3.50 23.92
CA ALA A 59 -8.94 4.02 24.26
C ALA A 59 -8.05 2.97 24.95
N ARG A 60 -8.63 2.18 25.88
CA ARG A 60 -7.92 1.11 26.58
C ARG A 60 -7.51 -0.01 25.63
N ALA A 61 -8.39 -0.42 24.71
CA ALA A 61 -8.08 -1.43 23.70
C ALA A 61 -6.98 -0.96 22.76
N VAL A 62 -7.06 0.27 22.25
CA VAL A 62 -6.02 0.87 21.39
C VAL A 62 -4.67 0.95 22.11
N ARG A 63 -4.65 1.39 23.38
CA ARG A 63 -3.42 1.43 24.19
C ARG A 63 -2.85 0.04 24.46
N ALA A 64 -3.69 -0.97 24.64
CA ALA A 64 -3.25 -2.35 24.80
C ALA A 64 -2.62 -2.87 23.49
N SER A 65 -3.24 -2.59 22.34
CA SER A 65 -2.68 -2.88 21.02
C SER A 65 -1.36 -2.14 20.79
N ALA A 66 -1.24 -0.87 21.19
CA ALA A 66 -0.01 -0.09 21.10
C ALA A 66 1.10 -0.58 22.05
N ARG A 67 0.73 -1.10 23.24
CA ARG A 67 1.69 -1.73 24.17
C ARG A 67 2.17 -3.07 23.65
N ALA A 68 1.27 -3.91 23.15
CA ALA A 68 1.63 -5.18 22.49
C ALA A 68 2.55 -4.91 21.29
N PHE A 69 2.23 -3.91 20.48
CA PHE A 69 3.06 -3.42 19.39
C PHE A 69 4.48 -3.01 19.84
N ARG A 70 4.62 -2.39 21.02
CA ARG A 70 5.93 -2.02 21.59
C ARG A 70 6.64 -3.19 22.28
N ALA A 71 5.91 -4.17 22.81
CA ALA A 71 6.44 -5.33 23.50
C ALA A 71 6.86 -6.47 22.54
N ASP A 72 6.25 -6.54 21.35
CA ASP A 72 6.58 -7.47 20.25
C ASP A 72 7.77 -6.98 19.39
N VAL A 73 8.66 -6.17 19.96
CA VAL A 73 10.00 -5.94 19.40
C VAL A 73 11.01 -6.95 20.01
N PRO A 74 10.92 -8.25 19.67
CA PRO A 74 12.10 -9.10 19.53
C PRO A 74 12.36 -9.47 18.06
N GLU A 75 13.62 -9.85 17.84
CA GLU A 75 14.32 -10.18 16.60
C GLU A 75 13.54 -11.16 15.68
N VAL A 76 12.56 -10.64 14.93
CA VAL A 76 11.90 -11.31 13.81
C VAL A 76 11.82 -10.32 12.64
N THR A 77 12.24 -10.77 11.47
CA THR A 77 12.68 -10.03 10.27
C THR A 77 11.58 -9.29 9.49
N GLY A 78 10.69 -8.57 10.18
CA GLY A 78 9.68 -7.72 9.55
C GLY A 78 9.14 -6.62 10.47
N THR A 79 9.62 -5.40 10.29
CA THR A 79 8.81 -4.17 10.17
C THR A 79 7.34 -4.15 10.63
N VAL A 80 6.94 -3.36 11.63
CA VAL A 80 5.54 -2.92 11.81
C VAL A 80 4.88 -2.50 10.49
N LEU A 81 5.55 -1.61 9.74
CA LEU A 81 5.01 -1.05 8.51
C LEU A 81 4.82 -2.14 7.45
N THR A 82 5.79 -3.04 7.36
CA THR A 82 5.76 -4.20 6.46
C THR A 82 4.66 -5.19 6.85
N GLY A 83 4.49 -5.45 8.15
CA GLY A 83 3.44 -6.31 8.70
C GLY A 83 2.04 -5.77 8.41
N TRP A 84 1.83 -4.47 8.66
CA TRP A 84 0.58 -3.79 8.31
C TRP A 84 0.32 -3.86 6.80
N ALA A 85 1.30 -3.50 5.98
CA ALA A 85 1.16 -3.50 4.53
C ALA A 85 0.77 -4.89 3.99
N ARG A 86 1.42 -5.94 4.50
CA ARG A 86 1.10 -7.35 4.17
C ARG A 86 -0.32 -7.71 4.57
N ASN A 87 -0.76 -7.35 5.78
CA ASN A 87 -2.09 -7.67 6.27
C ASN A 87 -3.19 -6.95 5.49
N THR A 88 -2.98 -5.67 5.17
CA THR A 88 -3.86 -4.88 4.30
C THR A 88 -3.97 -5.51 2.91
N ALA A 89 -2.84 -5.82 2.27
CA ALA A 89 -2.83 -6.49 0.97
C ALA A 89 -3.50 -7.86 1.00
N ARG A 90 -3.27 -8.65 2.06
CA ARG A 90 -3.91 -9.97 2.24
C ARG A 90 -5.43 -9.83 2.36
N ARG A 91 -5.92 -8.90 3.19
CA ARG A 91 -7.35 -8.66 3.40
C ARG A 91 -8.05 -8.32 2.08
N LEU A 92 -7.42 -7.46 1.28
CA LEU A 92 -7.99 -6.94 0.04
C LEU A 92 -7.88 -7.91 -1.14
N LEU A 93 -6.78 -8.68 -1.23
CA LEU A 93 -6.47 -9.45 -2.44
C LEU A 93 -6.62 -10.96 -2.29
N ALA A 94 -6.39 -11.54 -1.11
CA ALA A 94 -6.17 -12.99 -1.01
C ALA A 94 -7.42 -13.83 -1.33
N ALA A 95 -8.61 -13.35 -0.93
CA ALA A 95 -9.86 -14.06 -1.17
C ALA A 95 -10.44 -13.76 -2.57
N GLU A 96 -10.47 -12.48 -2.96
CA GLU A 96 -11.09 -12.04 -4.23
C GLU A 96 -10.18 -12.27 -5.44
N LEU A 97 -8.87 -12.08 -5.28
CA LEU A 97 -7.90 -12.01 -6.38
C LEU A 97 -6.65 -12.88 -6.06
N PRO A 98 -6.78 -14.21 -5.93
CA PRO A 98 -5.71 -15.08 -5.43
C PRO A 98 -4.43 -15.05 -6.27
N ARG A 99 -4.53 -14.92 -7.61
CA ARG A 99 -3.35 -14.70 -8.48
C ARG A 99 -2.67 -13.36 -8.21
N ARG A 100 -3.44 -12.29 -7.99
CA ARG A 100 -2.92 -10.95 -7.69
C ARG A 100 -2.21 -10.94 -6.34
N TRP A 101 -2.78 -11.63 -5.35
CA TRP A 101 -2.15 -11.85 -4.06
C TRP A 101 -0.82 -12.60 -4.20
N ALA A 102 -0.79 -13.69 -4.97
CA ALA A 102 0.44 -14.45 -5.22
C ALA A 102 1.52 -13.59 -5.88
N HIS A 103 1.15 -12.82 -6.91
CA HIS A 103 2.02 -11.83 -7.54
C HIS A 103 2.57 -10.82 -6.52
N THR A 104 1.69 -10.15 -5.78
CA THR A 104 2.04 -9.14 -4.75
C THR A 104 3.01 -9.71 -3.71
N ALA A 105 2.77 -10.93 -3.22
CA ALA A 105 3.67 -11.61 -2.29
C ALA A 105 5.04 -11.92 -2.91
N GLY A 106 5.08 -12.28 -4.19
CA GLY A 106 6.32 -12.44 -4.95
C GLY A 106 7.10 -11.13 -5.07
N VAL A 107 6.42 -10.01 -5.37
CA VAL A 107 7.01 -8.68 -5.48
C VAL A 107 7.60 -8.26 -4.14
N ALA A 108 6.87 -8.44 -3.04
CA ALA A 108 7.34 -8.12 -1.70
C ALA A 108 8.56 -8.97 -1.27
N ARG A 109 8.58 -10.27 -1.59
CA ARG A 109 9.75 -11.13 -1.37
C ARG A 109 10.96 -10.64 -2.15
N ARG A 110 10.77 -10.28 -3.43
CA ARG A 110 11.84 -9.71 -4.27
C ARG A 110 12.34 -8.38 -3.71
N ALA A 111 11.43 -7.50 -3.30
CA ALA A 111 11.74 -6.23 -2.65
C ALA A 111 12.62 -6.44 -1.40
N GLY A 112 12.27 -7.41 -0.54
CA GLY A 112 13.07 -7.76 0.63
C GLY A 112 14.51 -8.15 0.28
N HIS A 113 14.71 -8.95 -0.78
CA HIS A 113 16.04 -9.36 -1.22
C HIS A 113 16.89 -8.20 -1.76
N ILE A 114 16.28 -7.27 -2.51
CA ILE A 114 17.01 -6.17 -3.14
C ILE A 114 17.15 -4.95 -2.23
N ALA A 115 16.39 -4.86 -1.14
CA ALA A 115 16.39 -3.70 -0.24
C ALA A 115 17.79 -3.35 0.27
N ARG A 116 18.71 -4.33 0.38
CA ARG A 116 20.10 -4.11 0.80
C ARG A 116 20.87 -3.06 -0.03
N VAL A 117 20.47 -2.82 -1.28
CA VAL A 117 21.10 -1.82 -2.16
C VAL A 117 20.59 -0.39 -1.94
N LEU A 118 19.57 -0.23 -1.10
CA LEU A 118 19.01 1.06 -0.71
C LEU A 118 19.58 1.52 0.65
N PRO A 119 19.56 2.85 0.91
CA PRO A 119 19.79 3.39 2.24
C PRO A 119 18.92 2.71 3.29
N ALA A 120 19.42 2.52 4.51
CA ALA A 120 18.74 1.78 5.57
C ALA A 120 17.28 2.25 5.81
N GLY A 121 17.06 3.56 5.84
CA GLY A 121 15.73 4.16 6.03
C GLY A 121 14.74 3.98 4.87
N GLU A 122 15.17 3.47 3.72
CA GLU A 122 14.30 3.24 2.56
C GLU A 122 13.94 1.76 2.37
N ARG A 123 14.62 0.86 3.06
CA ARG A 123 14.48 -0.59 2.88
C ARG A 123 13.07 -1.06 3.20
N GLU A 124 12.51 -0.57 4.30
CA GLU A 124 11.16 -0.93 4.73
C GLU A 124 10.09 -0.28 3.86
N LEU A 125 10.32 0.95 3.41
CA LEU A 125 9.42 1.64 2.47
C LEU A 125 9.28 0.84 1.18
N LEU A 126 10.38 0.25 0.67
CA LEU A 126 10.35 -0.60 -0.50
C LEU A 126 9.44 -1.82 -0.31
N VAL A 127 9.62 -2.55 0.79
CA VAL A 127 8.85 -3.78 1.05
C VAL A 127 7.39 -3.47 1.31
N ALA A 128 7.10 -2.39 2.05
CA ALA A 128 5.74 -1.93 2.29
C ALA A 128 5.04 -1.51 0.98
N ALA A 129 5.70 -0.68 0.15
CA ALA A 129 5.15 -0.29 -1.15
C ALA A 129 4.95 -1.50 -2.06
N ALA A 130 5.85 -2.49 -2.03
CA ALA A 130 5.71 -3.74 -2.78
C ALA A 130 4.48 -4.56 -2.36
N TRP A 131 4.14 -4.62 -1.07
CA TRP A 131 2.87 -5.23 -0.62
C TRP A 131 1.65 -4.45 -1.09
N LEU A 132 1.75 -3.12 -1.21
CA LEU A 132 0.61 -2.24 -1.43
C LEU A 132 0.36 -1.87 -2.90
N HIS A 133 1.32 -2.09 -3.80
CA HIS A 133 1.28 -1.52 -5.15
C HIS A 133 0.04 -1.91 -5.97
N ASP A 134 -0.45 -3.14 -5.80
CA ASP A 134 -1.53 -3.73 -6.59
C ASP A 134 -2.88 -3.79 -5.82
N ILE A 135 -3.00 -3.14 -4.65
CA ILE A 135 -4.23 -3.19 -3.85
C ILE A 135 -5.43 -2.53 -4.53
N GLY A 136 -5.19 -1.55 -5.42
CA GLY A 136 -6.26 -0.87 -6.14
C GLY A 136 -6.98 -1.73 -7.18
N TYR A 137 -6.57 -3.00 -7.36
CA TYR A 137 -7.37 -3.97 -8.10
C TYR A 137 -8.56 -4.53 -7.30
N ALA A 138 -8.55 -4.40 -5.97
CA ALA A 138 -9.64 -4.93 -5.14
C ALA A 138 -10.94 -4.17 -5.43
N SER A 139 -12.06 -4.88 -5.49
CA SER A 139 -13.38 -4.28 -5.74
C SER A 139 -13.74 -3.19 -4.72
N GLU A 140 -13.32 -3.35 -3.46
CA GLU A 140 -13.50 -2.37 -2.37
C GLU A 140 -12.79 -1.02 -2.62
N ILE A 141 -11.72 -1.02 -3.43
CA ILE A 141 -10.88 0.16 -3.66
C ILE A 141 -11.08 0.77 -5.05
N THR A 142 -11.45 -0.05 -6.04
CA THR A 142 -11.60 0.38 -7.43
C THR A 142 -12.60 1.54 -7.54
N ASP A 143 -12.18 2.62 -8.19
CA ASP A 143 -12.97 3.85 -8.34
C ASP A 143 -12.87 4.34 -9.79
N THR A 144 -11.67 4.67 -10.26
CA THR A 144 -11.43 5.13 -11.63
C THR A 144 -11.12 4.00 -12.61
N GLY A 145 -10.75 2.82 -12.11
CA GLY A 145 -10.27 1.69 -12.91
C GLY A 145 -8.76 1.72 -13.19
N LEU A 146 -8.06 2.81 -12.82
CA LEU A 146 -6.60 2.84 -12.78
C LEU A 146 -6.13 2.42 -11.38
N HIS A 147 -5.78 1.14 -11.24
CA HIS A 147 -5.48 0.52 -9.94
C HIS A 147 -4.37 1.23 -9.14
N SER A 148 -3.38 1.81 -9.82
CA SER A 148 -2.30 2.54 -9.15
C SER A 148 -2.80 3.83 -8.50
N LEU A 149 -3.68 4.57 -9.19
CA LEU A 149 -4.30 5.80 -8.69
C LEU A 149 -5.28 5.49 -7.57
N ASP A 150 -6.17 4.52 -7.78
CA ASP A 150 -7.19 4.12 -6.81
C ASP A 150 -6.55 3.63 -5.50
N GLY A 151 -5.51 2.79 -5.61
CA GLY A 151 -4.71 2.33 -4.49
C GLY A 151 -4.01 3.49 -3.74
N ALA A 152 -3.38 4.42 -4.46
CA ALA A 152 -2.72 5.57 -3.85
C ALA A 152 -3.71 6.49 -3.11
N ARG A 153 -4.88 6.77 -3.69
CA ARG A 153 -5.94 7.56 -3.05
C ARG A 153 -6.48 6.87 -1.80
N TYR A 154 -6.68 5.56 -1.84
CA TYR A 154 -7.08 4.78 -0.67
C TYR A 154 -6.05 4.91 0.47
N LEU A 155 -4.76 4.73 0.17
CA LEU A 155 -3.69 4.83 1.15
C LEU A 155 -3.59 6.23 1.77
N ARG A 156 -3.73 7.28 0.95
CA ARG A 156 -3.74 8.66 1.43
C ARG A 156 -4.92 8.93 2.37
N ARG A 157 -6.12 8.44 2.05
CA ARG A 157 -7.29 8.50 2.97
C ARG A 157 -7.05 7.75 4.27
N ALA A 158 -6.31 6.63 4.22
CA ALA A 158 -5.91 5.88 5.39
C ALA A 158 -4.78 6.55 6.20
N GLY A 159 -4.26 7.71 5.79
CA GLY A 159 -3.21 8.43 6.52
C GLY A 159 -1.80 7.86 6.31
N VAL A 160 -1.58 7.09 5.24
CA VAL A 160 -0.25 6.59 4.87
C VAL A 160 0.60 7.74 4.33
N SER A 161 1.91 7.70 4.60
CA SER A 161 2.85 8.74 4.17
C SER A 161 2.79 8.98 2.66
N GLU A 162 2.86 10.25 2.25
CA GLU A 162 2.83 10.67 0.84
C GLU A 162 3.85 9.94 -0.03
N ARG A 163 5.02 9.61 0.54
CA ARG A 163 6.07 8.86 -0.16
C ARG A 163 5.63 7.47 -0.62
N ILE A 164 4.89 6.72 0.20
CA ILE A 164 4.35 5.41 -0.18
C ILE A 164 3.20 5.58 -1.19
N CYS A 165 2.31 6.55 -0.97
CA CYS A 165 1.23 6.84 -1.89
C CYS A 165 1.76 7.18 -3.29
N SER A 166 2.78 8.02 -3.36
CA SER A 166 3.49 8.37 -4.60
C SER A 166 4.16 7.16 -5.27
N LEU A 167 4.81 6.28 -4.50
CA LEU A 167 5.38 5.03 -5.04
C LEU A 167 4.31 4.10 -5.62
N VAL A 168 3.16 3.98 -4.95
CA VAL A 168 2.03 3.18 -5.41
C VAL A 168 1.36 3.83 -6.63
N ALA A 169 1.18 5.15 -6.65
CA ALA A 169 0.59 5.86 -7.78
C ALA A 169 1.41 5.65 -9.06
N HIS A 170 2.74 5.78 -8.96
CA HIS A 170 3.65 5.77 -10.10
C HIS A 170 4.33 4.42 -10.34
N HIS A 171 3.87 3.32 -9.73
CA HIS A 171 4.52 2.03 -9.92
C HIS A 171 4.43 1.56 -11.38
N SER A 172 5.47 0.87 -11.82
CA SER A 172 5.59 0.21 -13.13
C SER A 172 5.11 1.04 -14.32
N GLY A 173 5.37 2.34 -14.29
CA GLY A 173 5.08 3.24 -15.40
C GLY A 173 3.60 3.57 -15.57
N ALA A 174 2.83 3.58 -14.47
CA ALA A 174 1.42 3.94 -14.46
C ALA A 174 1.10 5.27 -15.16
N ALA A 175 2.01 6.25 -15.14
CA ALA A 175 1.83 7.53 -15.83
C ALA A 175 1.47 7.39 -17.32
N ALA A 176 2.13 6.47 -18.05
CA ALA A 176 1.80 6.26 -19.46
C ALA A 176 0.43 5.61 -19.66
N VAL A 177 -0.04 4.79 -18.71
CA VAL A 177 -1.39 4.23 -18.73
C VAL A 177 -2.40 5.34 -18.46
N ALA A 178 -2.14 6.17 -17.45
CA ALA A 178 -2.98 7.31 -17.07
C ALA A 178 -3.21 8.27 -18.24
N GLU A 179 -2.16 8.61 -18.98
CA GLU A 179 -2.27 9.42 -20.22
C GLU A 179 -3.20 8.77 -21.25
N ILE A 180 -3.04 7.47 -21.50
CA ILE A 180 -3.84 6.73 -22.51
C ILE A 180 -5.32 6.68 -22.12
N VAL A 181 -5.64 6.61 -20.83
CA VAL A 181 -7.01 6.51 -20.32
C VAL A 181 -7.61 7.84 -19.85
N GLY A 182 -6.91 8.97 -20.05
CA GLY A 182 -7.40 10.30 -19.68
C GLY A 182 -7.41 10.59 -18.18
N LEU A 183 -6.54 9.94 -17.40
CA LEU A 183 -6.43 10.07 -15.94
C LEU A 183 -5.09 10.72 -15.50
N ALA A 184 -4.38 11.38 -16.40
CA ALA A 184 -3.10 12.03 -16.10
C ALA A 184 -3.23 13.08 -14.99
N ASP A 185 -4.27 13.93 -15.03
CA ASP A 185 -4.52 14.95 -14.00
C ASP A 185 -4.79 14.32 -12.63
N GLY A 186 -5.54 13.22 -12.59
CA GLY A 186 -5.79 12.47 -11.35
C GLY A 186 -4.50 11.87 -10.79
N LEU A 187 -3.61 11.38 -11.65
CA LEU A 187 -2.32 10.86 -11.22
C LEU A 187 -1.36 11.97 -10.74
N ALA A 188 -1.46 13.18 -11.29
CA ALA A 188 -0.65 14.33 -10.91
C ALA A 188 -0.88 14.81 -9.46
N GLU A 189 -1.92 14.30 -8.78
CA GLU A 189 -2.10 14.45 -7.34
C GLU A 189 -0.95 13.89 -6.50
N PHE A 190 -0.14 12.99 -7.08
CA PHE A 190 0.98 12.32 -6.43
C PHE A 190 2.28 12.63 -7.18
N GLY A 191 3.36 12.89 -6.45
CA GLY A 191 4.66 13.22 -7.05
C GLY A 191 5.39 11.99 -7.61
N ASP A 192 6.01 12.11 -8.79
CA ASP A 192 6.90 11.07 -9.32
C ASP A 192 8.35 11.32 -8.87
N ASP A 193 8.67 10.94 -7.62
CA ASP A 193 10.04 10.97 -7.11
C ASP A 193 10.86 9.85 -7.79
N ARG A 194 11.50 10.18 -8.92
CA ARG A 194 12.35 9.33 -9.80
C ARG A 194 13.63 8.84 -9.11
N SER A 195 13.47 8.31 -7.91
CA SER A 195 14.47 7.88 -6.96
C SER A 195 14.89 6.42 -7.18
N ARG A 196 15.97 6.01 -6.51
CA ARG A 196 16.42 4.61 -6.46
C ARG A 196 15.36 3.69 -5.83
N LEU A 197 14.59 4.19 -4.87
CA LEU A 197 13.51 3.48 -4.22
C LEU A 197 12.39 3.13 -5.22
N ARG A 198 11.97 4.10 -6.03
CA ARG A 198 11.01 3.88 -7.14
C ARG A 198 11.53 2.84 -8.12
N ASP A 199 12.78 2.98 -8.58
CA ASP A 199 13.38 2.01 -9.50
C ASP A 199 13.47 0.60 -8.93
N ALA A 200 13.71 0.48 -7.62
CA ALA A 200 13.73 -0.80 -6.93
C ALA A 200 12.33 -1.43 -6.87
N LEU A 201 11.28 -0.64 -6.65
CA LEU A 201 9.90 -1.13 -6.69
C LEU A 201 9.54 -1.63 -8.10
N TRP A 202 9.86 -0.85 -9.14
CA TRP A 202 9.65 -1.24 -10.53
C TRP A 202 10.43 -2.50 -10.89
N TYR A 203 11.68 -2.62 -10.45
CA TYR A 203 12.47 -3.83 -10.63
C TYR A 203 11.81 -5.04 -9.94
N ALA A 204 11.29 -4.87 -8.73
CA ALA A 204 10.66 -5.96 -7.99
C ALA A 204 9.41 -6.49 -8.72
N ASP A 205 8.53 -5.61 -9.17
CA ASP A 205 7.34 -5.99 -9.96
C ASP A 205 7.73 -6.60 -11.30
N MET A 206 8.58 -5.91 -12.07
CA MET A 206 8.95 -6.34 -13.42
C MET A 206 9.82 -7.61 -13.45
N SER A 207 10.31 -8.11 -12.31
CA SER A 207 11.03 -9.39 -12.17
C SER A 207 10.23 -10.47 -11.43
N THR A 208 8.90 -10.28 -11.37
CA THR A 208 7.95 -11.20 -10.73
C THR A 208 6.77 -11.51 -11.67
N GLY A 209 6.49 -12.80 -11.86
CA GLY A 209 5.38 -13.29 -12.66
C GLY A 209 4.02 -13.13 -11.99
N PRO A 210 2.91 -13.35 -12.72
CA PRO A 210 1.54 -13.21 -12.21
C PRO A 210 1.16 -14.25 -11.13
N ASP A 211 1.99 -15.27 -10.92
CA ASP A 211 1.89 -16.28 -9.87
C ASP A 211 2.86 -16.03 -8.69
N GLY A 212 3.64 -14.94 -8.75
CA GLY A 212 4.65 -14.61 -7.76
C GLY A 212 6.01 -15.27 -8.00
N ALA A 213 6.17 -16.06 -9.06
CA ALA A 213 7.43 -16.70 -9.38
C ALA A 213 8.46 -15.67 -9.93
N PRO A 214 9.76 -15.82 -9.63
CA PRO A 214 10.80 -15.03 -10.28
C PRO A 214 10.75 -15.13 -11.81
N THR A 215 10.92 -14.01 -12.51
CA THR A 215 11.07 -14.00 -13.97
C THR A 215 12.09 -12.95 -14.40
N THR A 216 12.44 -12.97 -15.70
CA THR A 216 13.22 -11.90 -16.31
C THR A 216 12.29 -10.76 -16.73
N VAL A 217 12.83 -9.55 -16.84
CA VAL A 217 12.06 -8.41 -17.34
C VAL A 217 11.54 -8.63 -18.76
N GLN A 218 12.32 -9.28 -19.62
CA GLN A 218 11.86 -9.61 -20.98
C GLN A 218 10.72 -10.64 -20.92
N GLY A 219 10.85 -11.66 -20.08
CA GLY A 219 9.78 -12.64 -19.83
C GLY A 219 8.50 -11.99 -19.30
N ARG A 220 8.62 -11.05 -18.36
CA ARG A 220 7.48 -10.30 -17.83
C ARG A 220 6.80 -9.43 -18.88
N LEU A 221 7.58 -8.73 -19.71
CA LEU A 221 7.02 -7.92 -20.80
C LEU A 221 6.32 -8.78 -21.86
N ALA A 222 6.90 -9.93 -22.23
CA ALA A 222 6.28 -10.87 -23.16
C ALA A 222 4.98 -11.46 -22.58
N GLU A 223 4.98 -11.86 -21.31
CA GLU A 223 3.78 -12.36 -20.62
C GLU A 223 2.66 -11.33 -20.57
N ILE A 224 2.97 -10.06 -20.26
CA ILE A 224 1.97 -8.99 -20.24
C ILE A 224 1.32 -8.84 -21.61
N ARG A 225 2.11 -8.80 -22.70
CA ARG A 225 1.59 -8.69 -24.07
C ARG A 225 0.80 -9.91 -24.53
N GLN A 226 1.14 -11.10 -24.04
CA GLN A 226 0.41 -12.32 -24.38
C GLN A 226 -0.93 -12.39 -23.64
N ARG A 227 -0.93 -12.03 -22.35
CA ARG A 227 -2.12 -12.10 -21.50
C ARG A 227 -3.11 -10.98 -21.76
N ARG A 228 -2.61 -9.77 -22.04
CA ARG A 228 -3.41 -8.57 -22.30
C ARG A 228 -3.33 -8.31 -23.80
N GLY A 229 -4.46 -8.29 -24.50
CA GLY A 229 -4.48 -8.08 -25.95
C GLY A 229 -3.85 -6.73 -26.36
N PRO A 230 -3.58 -6.53 -27.68
CA PRO A 230 -2.88 -5.35 -28.17
C PRO A 230 -3.58 -4.01 -27.84
N GLU A 231 -4.91 -4.03 -27.72
CA GLU A 231 -5.72 -2.85 -27.39
C GLU A 231 -5.76 -2.50 -25.89
N ASP A 232 -5.25 -3.39 -25.01
CA ASP A 232 -5.22 -3.11 -23.57
C ASP A 232 -4.31 -1.88 -23.31
N PRO A 233 -4.79 -0.87 -22.54
CA PRO A 233 -4.02 0.33 -22.24
C PRO A 233 -2.64 0.06 -21.65
N VAL A 234 -2.48 -1.03 -20.88
CA VAL A 234 -1.18 -1.44 -20.34
C VAL A 234 -0.22 -1.84 -21.46
N VAL A 235 -0.70 -2.55 -22.49
CA VAL A 235 0.12 -2.97 -23.63
C VAL A 235 0.49 -1.79 -24.51
N ARG A 236 -0.46 -0.88 -24.76
CA ARG A 236 -0.19 0.38 -25.47
C ARG A 236 0.82 1.24 -24.71
N ALA A 237 0.68 1.35 -23.38
CA ALA A 237 1.63 2.07 -22.53
C ALA A 237 3.05 1.46 -22.59
N LEU A 238 3.17 0.13 -22.71
CA LEU A 238 4.48 -0.52 -22.85
C LEU A 238 5.22 -0.11 -24.12
N ALA A 239 4.52 0.22 -25.21
CA ALA A 239 5.14 0.75 -26.42
C ALA A 239 5.74 2.15 -26.19
N VAL A 240 5.12 2.96 -25.33
CA VAL A 240 5.54 4.33 -25.02
C VAL A 240 6.65 4.35 -23.96
N ASN A 241 6.49 3.60 -22.87
CA ASN A 241 7.37 3.70 -21.69
C ASN A 241 8.25 2.47 -21.42
N GLY A 242 8.28 1.49 -22.33
CA GLY A 242 9.10 0.28 -22.18
C GLY A 242 10.59 0.60 -21.96
N ALA A 243 11.11 1.62 -22.63
CA ALA A 243 12.51 2.05 -22.47
C ALA A 243 12.82 2.55 -21.05
N ASP A 244 11.91 3.31 -20.42
CA ASP A 244 12.09 3.82 -19.07
C ASP A 244 11.97 2.70 -18.02
N ARG A 245 11.00 1.79 -18.19
CA ARG A 245 10.91 0.57 -17.34
C ARG A 245 12.20 -0.23 -17.38
N LEU A 246 12.74 -0.45 -18.57
CA LEU A 246 14.03 -1.13 -18.75
C LEU A 246 15.18 -0.34 -18.12
N ALA A 247 15.16 0.99 -18.19
CA ALA A 247 16.19 1.84 -17.58
C ALA A 247 16.17 1.74 -16.05
N ALA A 248 14.99 1.79 -15.43
CA ALA A 248 14.79 1.59 -13.98
C ALA A 248 15.36 0.24 -13.52
N VAL A 249 14.97 -0.84 -14.21
CA VAL A 249 15.50 -2.19 -13.95
C VAL A 249 17.02 -2.24 -14.05
N ARG A 250 17.59 -1.65 -15.11
CA ARG A 250 19.06 -1.62 -15.30
C ARG A 250 19.76 -0.85 -14.18
N ARG A 251 19.19 0.27 -13.72
CA ARG A 251 19.73 1.05 -12.59
C ARG A 251 19.80 0.19 -11.32
N THR A 252 18.71 -0.49 -10.96
CA THR A 252 18.68 -1.40 -9.79
C THR A 252 19.62 -2.60 -9.95
N HIS A 253 19.66 -3.22 -11.13
CA HIS A 253 20.57 -4.34 -11.39
C HIS A 253 22.05 -3.96 -11.27
N ARG A 254 22.44 -2.74 -11.71
CA ARG A 254 23.81 -2.23 -11.51
C ARG A 254 24.16 -2.04 -10.03
N LEU A 255 23.21 -1.59 -9.21
CA LEU A 255 23.42 -1.47 -7.76
C LEU A 255 23.64 -2.85 -7.13
N LEU A 256 22.82 -3.84 -7.48
CA LEU A 256 22.96 -5.21 -6.99
C LEU A 256 24.33 -5.82 -7.30
N ARG A 257 24.87 -5.58 -8.51
CA ARG A 257 26.21 -6.07 -8.90
C ARG A 257 27.37 -5.40 -8.15
N ARG A 258 27.19 -4.16 -7.68
CA ARG A 258 28.22 -3.42 -6.92
C ARG A 258 28.22 -3.75 -5.43
N SER A 259 27.13 -4.34 -4.94
CA SER A 259 26.94 -4.74 -3.54
C SER A 259 27.12 -6.26 -3.32
N SER A 260 27.64 -6.97 -4.32
CA SER A 260 27.92 -8.40 -4.30
C SER A 260 29.41 -8.66 -4.13
#